data_AF-A0A8I0HCG8-F1
#
_entry.id   AF-A0A8I0HCG8-F1
#
_cell.length_a   1.000
_cell.length_b   1.000
_cell.length_c   1.000
_cell.angle_alpha   90.00
_cell.angle_beta   90.00
_cell.angle_gamma   90.00
#
_symmetry.space_group_name_H-M   'P 1'
#
loop_
_entity.id
_entity.type
_entity.pdbx_description
1 polymer ?
#
loop_
_entity_poly.entity_id
_entity_poly.type
_entity_poly.pdbx_seq_one_letter_code
_entity_poly.pdbx_strand_id
1 'polypeptide(L)'
;MRDRDLKKTGISRYGFISTAEILFSDAVRKICENDTCRLYGRTWACPPAVGTVEQCRQRCLRYEKAMVFDAVYPLTDPFDYEG
;
A
#
# COMPACT_ATOMS: atom_id res chain seq x y z
N MET A 1 -7.32 -6.31 17.62
CA MET A 1 -6.39 -7.36 17.17
C MET A 1 -5.22 -7.38 18.13
N ARG A 2 -4.82 -8.54 18.65
CA ARG A 2 -3.72 -8.63 19.63
C ARG A 2 -2.39 -8.80 18.89
N ASP A 3 -1.31 -8.23 19.43
CA ASP A 3 0.05 -8.27 18.85
C ASP A 3 0.50 -9.71 18.48
N ARG A 4 0.16 -10.67 19.34
CA ARG A 4 0.46 -12.10 19.14
C ARG A 4 -0.20 -12.70 17.89
N ASP A 5 -1.34 -12.17 17.47
CA ASP A 5 -2.08 -12.65 16.30
C ASP A 5 -1.47 -12.07 15.00
N LEU A 6 -0.89 -10.86 15.05
CA LEU A 6 -0.22 -10.20 13.92
C LEU A 6 1.13 -10.85 13.56
N LYS A 7 1.91 -11.31 14.56
CA LYS A 7 3.20 -11.98 14.29
C LYS A 7 3.09 -13.25 13.45
N LYS A 8 1.90 -13.87 13.40
CA LYS A 8 1.63 -15.06 12.59
C LYS A 8 1.38 -14.76 11.11
N THR A 9 1.25 -13.48 10.73
CA THR A 9 0.92 -13.07 9.35
C THR A 9 2.13 -12.70 8.51
N GLY A 10 3.35 -12.86 9.03
CA GLY A 10 4.59 -12.40 8.36
C GLY A 10 4.87 -10.90 8.52
N ILE A 11 4.05 -10.17 9.28
CA ILE A 11 4.30 -8.77 9.60
C ILE A 11 5.44 -8.68 10.62
N SER A 12 6.47 -7.91 10.29
CA SER A 12 7.64 -7.71 11.15
C SER A 12 7.44 -6.53 12.10
N ARG A 13 6.99 -5.39 11.57
CA ARG A 13 6.64 -4.19 12.34
C ARG A 13 5.35 -3.59 11.82
N TYR A 14 4.64 -2.90 12.69
CA TYR A 14 3.45 -2.14 12.31
C TYR A 14 3.25 -0.92 13.19
N GLY A 15 2.44 0.02 12.71
CA GLY A 15 2.01 1.21 13.42
C GLY A 15 0.64 1.66 12.95
N PHE A 16 0.03 2.58 13.70
CA PHE A 16 -1.23 3.21 13.31
C PHE A 16 -1.01 4.71 13.11
N ILE A 17 -1.62 5.24 12.05
CA ILE A 17 -1.65 6.68 11.76
C ILE A 17 -3.10 7.15 11.67
N SER A 18 -3.34 8.44 11.87
CA SER A 18 -4.65 9.02 11.55
C SER A 18 -4.83 9.03 10.03
N THR A 19 -6.01 8.63 9.54
CA THR A 19 -6.28 8.72 8.09
C THR A 19 -6.31 10.15 7.59
N ALA A 20 -6.58 11.12 8.47
CA ALA A 20 -6.56 12.54 8.16
C ALA A 20 -5.15 13.07 7.85
N GLU A 21 -4.10 12.37 8.29
CA GLU A 21 -2.69 12.71 8.02
C GLU A 21 -2.18 12.16 6.67
N ILE A 22 -2.96 11.30 6.01
CA ILE A 22 -2.57 10.72 4.72
C ILE A 22 -2.67 11.78 3.62
N LEU A 23 -1.56 12.00 2.93
CA LEU A 23 -1.49 12.88 1.76
C LEU A 23 -2.02 12.16 0.52
N PHE A 24 -3.12 12.66 -0.05
CA PHE A 24 -3.67 12.20 -1.32
C PHE A 24 -3.29 13.21 -2.41
N SER A 25 -2.50 12.80 -3.40
CA SER A 25 -1.96 13.69 -4.42
C SER A 25 -2.11 13.10 -5.83
N ASP A 26 -2.58 13.92 -6.77
CA ASP A 26 -2.65 13.57 -8.19
C ASP A 26 -1.26 13.35 -8.80
N ALA A 27 -0.19 13.87 -8.19
CA ALA A 27 1.17 13.58 -8.64
C ALA A 27 1.48 12.07 -8.57
N VAL A 28 0.98 11.37 -7.56
CA VAL A 28 1.12 9.91 -7.45
C VAL A 28 0.38 9.20 -8.59
N ARG A 29 -0.80 9.72 -8.98
CA ARG A 29 -1.57 9.15 -10.10
C ARG A 29 -0.83 9.30 -11.42
N LYS A 30 -0.18 10.44 -11.66
CA LYS A 30 0.68 10.67 -12.84
C LYS A 30 1.87 9.72 -12.90
N ILE A 31 2.48 9.38 -11.75
CA ILE A 31 3.55 8.37 -11.71
C ILE A 31 3.03 7.00 -12.18
N CYS A 32 1.81 6.62 -11.80
CA CYS A 32 1.21 5.38 -12.31
C CYS A 32 1.00 5.43 -13.83
N GLU A 33 0.54 6.56 -14.37
CA GLU A 33 0.32 6.75 -15.81
C GLU A 33 1.61 6.68 -16.64
N ASN A 34 2.76 7.01 -16.04
CA ASN A 34 4.07 6.82 -16.67
C ASN A 34 4.45 5.34 -16.85
N ASP A 35 3.67 4.41 -16.31
CA ASP A 35 3.77 2.95 -16.48
C ASP A 35 5.16 2.37 -16.20
N THR A 36 5.95 3.02 -15.33
CA THR A 36 7.32 2.58 -15.01
C THR A 36 7.32 1.19 -14.35
N CYS A 37 6.28 0.86 -13.58
CA CYS A 37 6.09 -0.47 -12.99
C CYS A 37 5.40 -1.47 -13.93
N ARG A 38 4.98 -1.07 -15.14
CA ARG A 38 4.31 -1.90 -16.15
C ARG A 38 2.95 -2.49 -15.75
N LEU A 39 2.30 -1.96 -14.72
CA LEU A 39 1.02 -2.46 -14.22
C LEU A 39 -0.17 -1.54 -14.55
N TYR A 40 0.06 -0.36 -15.12
CA TYR A 40 -1.01 0.61 -15.39
C TYR A 40 -2.05 0.04 -16.36
N GLY A 41 -3.34 0.07 -15.99
CA GLY A 41 -4.42 -0.51 -16.78
C GLY A 41 -4.39 -2.05 -16.92
N ARG A 42 -3.48 -2.76 -16.24
CA ARG A 42 -3.32 -4.22 -16.35
C ARG A 42 -3.74 -5.00 -15.10
N THR A 43 -4.02 -4.31 -14.00
CA THR A 43 -4.46 -4.94 -12.74
C THR A 43 -5.63 -4.17 -12.12
N TRP A 44 -6.36 -4.84 -11.24
CA TRP A 44 -7.42 -4.22 -10.44
C TRP A 44 -6.90 -3.31 -9.32
N ALA A 45 -5.58 -3.32 -9.07
CA ALA A 45 -4.92 -2.44 -8.10
C ALA A 45 -4.47 -1.11 -8.74
N CYS A 46 -4.46 -1.01 -10.07
CA CYS A 46 -4.03 0.18 -10.79
C CYS A 46 -5.21 1.02 -11.30
N PRO A 47 -4.98 2.30 -11.64
CA PRO A 47 -5.96 3.08 -12.37
C PRO A 47 -6.19 2.51 -13.78
N PRO A 48 -7.37 2.71 -14.38
CA PRO A 48 -8.54 3.41 -13.81
C PRO A 48 -9.37 2.56 -12.82
N ALA A 49 -9.08 1.27 -12.65
CA ALA A 49 -9.92 0.35 -11.87
C ALA A 49 -10.13 0.77 -10.40
N VAL A 50 -9.13 1.40 -9.78
CA VAL A 50 -9.22 1.90 -8.39
C VAL A 50 -9.95 3.24 -8.22
N GLY A 51 -10.41 3.86 -9.31
CA GLY A 51 -11.12 5.14 -9.32
C GLY A 51 -10.20 6.37 -9.22
N THR A 52 -10.80 7.54 -8.98
CA THR A 52 -10.08 8.83 -8.86
C THR A 52 -9.37 8.95 -7.52
N VAL A 53 -8.41 9.89 -7.43
CA VAL A 53 -7.73 10.19 -6.15
C VAL A 53 -8.72 10.66 -5.09
N GLU A 54 -9.72 11.46 -5.48
CA GLU A 54 -10.76 11.92 -4.55
C GLU A 54 -11.65 10.78 -4.07
N GLN A 55 -12.06 9.85 -4.94
CA GLN A 55 -12.79 8.65 -4.53
C GLN A 55 -11.96 7.80 -3.54
N CYS A 56 -10.65 7.67 -3.76
CA CYS A 56 -9.75 7.00 -2.83
C CYS A 56 -9.71 7.70 -1.46
N ARG A 57 -9.53 9.03 -1.46
CA ARG A 57 -9.55 9.86 -0.25
C ARG A 57 -10.82 9.65 0.56
N GLN A 58 -11.99 9.81 -0.07
CA GLN A 58 -13.27 9.61 0.59
C GLN A 58 -13.42 8.21 1.18
N ARG A 59 -12.95 7.18 0.47
CA ARG A 59 -12.98 5.79 0.98
C ARG A 59 -12.11 5.59 2.21
N CYS A 60 -10.90 6.16 2.21
CA CYS A 60 -9.94 6.04 3.32
C CYS A 60 -10.41 6.82 4.56
N LEU A 61 -10.94 8.04 4.38
CA LEU A 61 -11.40 8.89 5.48
C LEU A 61 -12.67 8.39 6.20
N ARG A 62 -13.32 7.34 5.69
CA ARG A 62 -14.38 6.63 6.43
C ARG A 62 -13.86 5.88 7.66
N TYR A 63 -12.56 5.68 7.76
CA TYR A 63 -11.90 5.06 8.91
C TYR A 63 -11.10 6.13 9.65
N GLU A 64 -11.08 6.08 10.98
CA GLU A 64 -10.31 7.04 11.80
C GLU A 64 -8.80 6.80 11.69
N LYS A 65 -8.39 5.53 11.62
CA LYS A 65 -6.98 5.12 11.65
C LYS A 65 -6.65 4.17 10.50
N ALA A 66 -5.44 4.27 9.99
CA ALA A 66 -4.85 3.30 9.06
C ALA A 66 -3.71 2.55 9.75
N MET A 67 -3.55 1.27 9.39
CA MET A 67 -2.42 0.46 9.83
C MET A 67 -1.35 0.45 8.74
N VAL A 68 -0.12 0.82 9.09
CA VAL A 68 1.06 0.69 8.24
C VAL A 68 1.87 -0.48 8.77
N PHE A 69 2.34 -1.35 7.90
CA PHE A 69 3.14 -2.51 8.29
C PHE A 69 4.26 -2.77 7.29
N ASP A 70 5.30 -3.46 7.75
CA ASP A 70 6.34 -4.04 6.91
C ASP A 70 6.42 -5.56 7.12
N ALA A 71 6.98 -6.23 6.14
CA ALA A 71 7.35 -7.63 6.20
C ALA A 71 8.81 -7.76 5.78
N VAL A 72 9.58 -8.54 6.54
CA VAL A 72 10.99 -8.82 6.26
C VAL A 72 11.09 -10.28 5.86
N TYR A 73 11.63 -10.53 4.68
CA TYR A 73 11.90 -11.88 4.18
C TYR A 73 13.41 -12.11 4.17
N PRO A 74 13.89 -13.25 4.67
CA PRO A 74 15.31 -13.59 4.59
C PRO A 74 15.69 -13.84 3.14
N LEU A 75 16.81 -13.26 2.70
CA LEU A 75 17.40 -13.58 1.39
C LEU A 75 17.98 -14.99 1.45
N THR A 76 17.62 -15.83 0.49
CA THR A 76 18.19 -17.18 0.39
C THR A 76 19.58 -17.18 -0.23
N ASP A 77 19.84 -16.22 -1.13
CA ASP A 77 21.17 -15.89 -1.64
C ASP A 77 21.30 -14.38 -2.00
N PRO A 78 22.52 -13.84 -2.22
CA PRO A 78 22.75 -12.41 -2.48
C PRO A 78 22.10 -11.86 -3.77
N PHE A 79 21.61 -12.71 -4.66
CA PHE A 79 20.98 -12.38 -5.94
C PHE A 79 19.47 -12.69 -5.98
N ASP A 80 18.86 -12.90 -4.81
CA ASP A 80 17.43 -13.19 -4.65
C ASP A 80 16.58 -11.89 -4.81
N TYR A 81 16.55 -11.36 -6.02
CA TYR A 81 15.80 -10.14 -6.39
C TYR A 81 14.35 -10.43 -6.80
N GLU A 82 14.01 -11.71 -7.00
CA GLU A 82 12.66 -12.18 -7.35
C GLU A 82 11.92 -12.64 -6.08
N GLY A 83 11.72 -11.71 -5.14
CA GLY A 83 10.84 -11.95 -3.99
C GLY A 83 9.40 -12.24 -4.38
#